data_AF-A0A9P7XR82-F1
#
_entry.id   AF-A0A9P7XR82-F1
#
_cell.length_a   1.000
_cell.length_b   1.000
_cell.length_c   1.000
_cell.angle_alpha   90.00
_cell.angle_beta   90.00
_cell.angle_gamma   90.00
#
_symmetry.space_group_name_H-M   'P 1'
#
loop_
_entity.id
_entity.type
_entity.pdbx_description
1 polymer ?
#
loop_
_entity_poly.entity_id
_entity_poly.type
_entity_poly.pdbx_seq_one_letter_code
_entity_poly.pdbx_strand_id
1 'polypeptide(L)'
;MSQGDSITTSHSDSTEKRHDSTTNILSAVPPQVEDVKSLSSKKKRSTYRHTFPVHTKSLPSPLSKEAPPESYRGFVNLGMLLLFGNNIRLIIENYQKYGFLLSIPGSNVSKQDWILAGLAHAILPLHVIIAYQLEQWASRKANGFRKRLADQKENPTTKDDEDKKAVPAGDRVRGSKKDKKALTLEEQIKEERKIVGWLHFANVSLILGWPSFMSYFVIQHPFLAMGCLMTSLILFLKMVSFALVNQDLRYAYIHDTPATEQSSPHLTKVHNDTTSTTNTTSDGATTTTTLTTTTTVVKTITVKKDAEKLGGAYQYEVHYPRNITLGNIGYFYLAPTLCYQPSYPRSTVFRPTFFFKRVLEIVTCLGMMYFLVEQYATPTLQNSVRAFDELAFGRLLERVLKLSTTSVIIWLLMFYTFFHAFFNALAEVLYFGDRRFYLSWWNATSVGMYWKTWNSPVYTFFKRHVYLPMITSGHSAHTASVVIFTISALLHEVLIGIPTKMIYGYAFAGMFFQIPLIAMTAPLEKWRGTGSGLGNMIFWVSFTILGQPACALLYYYHWTKRSMNA
;
A
#
# COMPACT_ATOMS: atom_id res chain seq x y z
N MET A 1 -60.08 29.76 56.60
CA MET A 1 -58.92 30.21 57.41
C MET A 1 -57.98 29.01 57.47
N SER A 2 -56.86 29.04 56.75
CA SER A 2 -55.63 29.78 57.05
C SER A 2 -54.58 28.78 57.54
N GLN A 3 -53.46 28.75 56.83
CA GLN A 3 -52.07 28.47 57.27
C GLN A 3 -51.82 27.12 57.97
N GLY A 4 -50.88 26.29 57.50
CA GLY A 4 -49.42 26.49 57.47
C GLY A 4 -48.84 25.19 58.11
N ASP A 5 -47.67 24.64 57.82
CA ASP A 5 -46.46 25.07 57.14
C ASP A 5 -45.63 23.82 56.76
N SER A 6 -44.62 24.07 55.91
CA SER A 6 -43.29 23.43 55.91
C SER A 6 -42.96 22.38 54.85
N ILE A 7 -41.99 22.83 54.04
CA ILE A 7 -41.26 22.22 52.93
C ILE A 7 -40.24 21.19 53.43
N THR A 8 -40.08 20.07 52.73
CA THR A 8 -38.76 19.47 52.46
C THR A 8 -38.76 18.70 51.13
N THR A 9 -37.64 18.87 50.43
CA THR A 9 -37.29 18.61 49.03
C THR A 9 -37.24 17.15 48.57
N SER A 10 -37.64 16.88 47.33
CA SER A 10 -36.97 15.94 46.43
C SER A 10 -37.08 16.40 44.96
N HIS A 11 -35.98 16.91 44.41
CA HIS A 11 -35.85 17.21 42.98
C HIS A 11 -35.58 15.92 42.20
N SER A 12 -36.42 15.59 41.22
CA SER A 12 -36.08 14.69 40.11
C SER A 12 -36.16 15.48 38.80
N ASP A 13 -34.98 15.81 38.29
CA ASP A 13 -34.73 16.57 37.08
C ASP A 13 -35.04 15.72 35.84
N SER A 14 -35.87 16.23 34.93
CA SER A 14 -36.24 15.57 33.68
C SER A 14 -35.45 16.19 32.53
N THR A 15 -34.36 15.53 32.13
CA THR A 15 -33.62 15.85 30.90
C THR A 15 -33.98 14.83 29.82
N GLU A 16 -34.75 15.30 28.84
CA GLU A 16 -35.11 14.60 27.61
C GLU A 16 -33.84 14.37 26.76
N LYS A 17 -33.35 13.11 26.72
CA LYS A 17 -32.26 12.69 25.83
C LYS A 17 -32.85 12.17 24.51
N ARG A 18 -32.70 12.99 23.47
CA ARG A 18 -32.90 12.64 22.06
C ARG A 18 -31.98 11.47 21.68
N HIS A 19 -32.57 10.32 21.38
CA HIS A 19 -31.86 9.10 20.98
C HIS A 19 -31.52 9.19 19.48
N ASP A 20 -30.28 9.52 19.14
CA ASP A 20 -29.76 9.54 17.77
C ASP A 20 -29.08 8.19 17.48
N SER A 21 -29.88 7.18 17.12
CA SER A 21 -29.41 5.84 16.77
C SER A 21 -29.14 5.71 15.27
N THR A 22 -28.11 6.41 14.80
CA THR A 22 -27.37 6.09 13.57
C THR A 22 -25.91 5.88 13.94
N THR A 23 -25.62 4.73 14.53
CA THR A 23 -24.24 4.30 14.79
C THR A 23 -23.56 3.98 13.47
N ASN A 24 -22.50 4.74 13.16
CA ASN A 24 -21.57 4.55 12.06
C ASN A 24 -21.06 3.09 11.96
N ILE A 25 -21.63 2.29 11.05
CA ILE A 25 -21.18 0.91 10.79
C ILE A 25 -19.94 0.88 9.86
N LEU A 26 -19.56 2.01 9.24
CA LEU A 26 -18.36 2.13 8.39
C LEU A 26 -17.06 2.42 9.16
N SER A 27 -17.13 2.66 10.48
CA SER A 27 -15.95 2.83 11.35
C SER A 27 -15.58 1.57 12.14
N ALA A 28 -16.08 0.39 11.74
CA ALA A 28 -15.74 -0.86 12.42
C ALA A 28 -14.24 -1.19 12.22
N VAL A 29 -13.54 -1.15 13.34
CA VAL A 29 -12.14 -1.56 13.53
C VAL A 29 -11.87 -2.90 12.84
N PRO A 30 -10.80 -3.06 12.02
CA PRO A 30 -10.38 -4.38 11.59
C PRO A 30 -10.01 -5.21 12.83
N PRO A 31 -10.40 -6.49 12.92
CA PRO A 31 -10.19 -7.28 14.13
C PRO A 31 -8.74 -7.20 14.61
N GLN A 32 -8.59 -6.96 15.91
CA GLN A 32 -7.31 -7.02 16.62
C GLN A 32 -6.73 -8.43 16.45
N VAL A 33 -5.40 -8.54 16.45
CA VAL A 33 -4.60 -9.73 16.11
C VAL A 33 -4.76 -10.91 17.10
N GLU A 34 -5.76 -10.89 17.98
CA GLU A 34 -6.00 -11.97 18.94
C GLU A 34 -6.68 -13.21 18.34
N ASP A 35 -7.35 -13.10 17.19
CA ASP A 35 -8.08 -14.24 16.59
C ASP A 35 -7.23 -15.22 15.75
N VAL A 36 -5.91 -15.02 15.64
CA VAL A 36 -5.05 -15.99 14.93
C VAL A 36 -4.62 -17.16 15.82
N LYS A 37 -4.91 -17.12 17.13
CA LYS A 37 -4.55 -18.22 18.05
C LYS A 37 -5.49 -19.44 17.98
N SER A 38 -6.69 -19.33 17.42
CA SER A 38 -7.67 -20.43 17.45
C SER A 38 -7.61 -21.43 16.29
N LEU A 39 -6.65 -21.29 15.35
CA LEU A 39 -6.60 -22.12 14.13
C LEU A 39 -5.42 -23.11 14.08
N SER A 40 -4.91 -23.52 15.25
CA SER A 40 -4.01 -24.69 15.35
C SER A 40 -4.80 -26.00 15.33
N SER A 41 -5.46 -26.29 14.21
CA SER A 41 -5.82 -27.68 13.87
C SER A 41 -5.03 -28.12 12.63
N LYS A 42 -4.41 -29.29 12.72
CA LYS A 42 -3.49 -29.90 11.74
C LYS A 42 -4.18 -30.16 10.37
N LYS A 43 -4.48 -29.12 9.60
CA LYS A 43 -4.75 -29.23 8.15
C LYS A 43 -3.44 -28.99 7.40
N LYS A 44 -3.12 -29.85 6.41
CA LYS A 44 -1.95 -29.72 5.51
C LYS A 44 -1.74 -28.24 5.15
N ARG A 45 -0.60 -27.65 5.57
CA ARG A 45 -0.25 -26.26 5.25
C ARG A 45 -0.25 -26.10 3.73
N SER A 46 -1.29 -25.46 3.20
CA SER A 46 -1.34 -25.05 1.80
C SER A 46 -0.19 -24.08 1.54
N THR A 47 0.65 -24.36 0.55
CA THR A 47 1.76 -23.48 0.14
C THR A 47 1.19 -22.16 -0.35
N TYR A 48 1.64 -21.04 0.23
CA TYR A 48 1.21 -19.70 -0.16
C TYR A 48 1.53 -19.41 -1.63
N ARG A 49 0.61 -18.74 -2.32
CA ARG A 49 0.78 -18.28 -3.70
C ARG A 49 0.51 -16.77 -3.78
N HIS A 50 1.40 -16.07 -4.47
CA HIS A 50 1.27 -14.67 -4.80
C HIS A 50 0.12 -14.41 -5.78
N THR A 51 -0.52 -15.41 -6.39
CA THR A 51 -1.68 -15.25 -7.29
C THR A 51 -2.97 -14.78 -6.61
N PHE A 52 -2.95 -14.60 -5.29
CA PHE A 52 -4.11 -14.14 -4.52
C PHE A 52 -4.67 -12.80 -5.07
N PRO A 53 -5.98 -12.73 -5.37
CA PRO A 53 -6.61 -11.53 -5.94
C PRO A 53 -6.78 -10.45 -4.86
N VAL A 54 -6.22 -9.29 -5.14
CA VAL A 54 -6.30 -8.06 -4.33
C VAL A 54 -7.47 -7.19 -4.78
N HIS A 55 -7.59 -6.97 -6.09
CA HIS A 55 -8.61 -6.14 -6.70
C HIS A 55 -9.71 -7.04 -7.27
N THR A 56 -10.86 -7.05 -6.61
CA THR A 56 -11.99 -7.95 -6.95
C THR A 56 -13.27 -7.21 -7.28
N LYS A 57 -13.43 -5.97 -6.78
CA LYS A 57 -14.64 -5.15 -6.95
C LYS A 57 -14.27 -3.74 -7.38
N SER A 58 -15.15 -3.09 -8.14
CA SER A 58 -15.04 -1.65 -8.40
C SER A 58 -15.56 -0.89 -7.19
N LEU A 59 -14.72 -0.03 -6.61
CA LEU A 59 -15.01 0.69 -5.36
C LEU A 59 -14.56 2.15 -5.51
N PRO A 60 -15.36 3.14 -5.07
CA PRO A 60 -14.96 4.54 -5.09
C PRO A 60 -13.93 4.84 -3.99
N SER A 61 -13.15 5.91 -4.15
CA SER A 61 -12.28 6.42 -3.08
C SER A 61 -13.12 7.02 -1.93
N PRO A 62 -12.72 6.86 -0.65
CA PRO A 62 -13.53 7.33 0.48
C PRO A 62 -13.89 8.82 0.51
N LEU A 63 -13.04 9.72 -0.02
CA LEU A 63 -13.36 11.16 -0.10
C LEU A 63 -14.17 11.55 -1.35
N SER A 64 -14.50 10.59 -2.22
CA SER A 64 -15.36 10.85 -3.38
C SER A 64 -16.81 10.89 -2.96
N LYS A 65 -17.63 11.70 -3.64
CA LYS A 65 -19.08 11.81 -3.37
C LYS A 65 -19.85 10.49 -3.51
N GLU A 66 -19.31 9.56 -4.29
CA GLU A 66 -19.88 8.24 -4.57
C GLU A 66 -19.60 7.23 -3.45
N ALA A 67 -18.71 7.55 -2.51
CA ALA A 67 -18.41 6.69 -1.39
C ALA A 67 -19.50 6.78 -0.31
N PRO A 68 -19.67 5.71 0.50
CA PRO A 68 -20.49 5.77 1.70
C PRO A 68 -20.06 6.93 2.62
N PRO A 69 -20.99 7.48 3.43
CA PRO A 69 -20.67 8.59 4.33
C PRO A 69 -19.60 8.16 5.35
N GLU A 70 -18.54 8.97 5.44
CA GLU A 70 -17.42 8.76 6.36
C GLU A 70 -17.49 9.72 7.55
N SER A 71 -16.94 9.29 8.69
CA SER A 71 -16.78 10.17 9.87
C SER A 71 -15.57 11.09 9.69
N TYR A 72 -15.72 12.39 9.91
CA TYR A 72 -14.63 13.37 9.83
C TYR A 72 -14.09 13.82 11.19
N ARG A 73 -14.47 13.13 12.28
CA ARG A 73 -14.07 13.49 13.66
C ARG A 73 -12.55 13.60 13.83
N GLY A 74 -11.77 12.75 13.16
CA GLY A 74 -10.32 12.83 13.14
C GLY A 74 -9.79 14.18 12.66
N PHE A 75 -10.34 14.74 11.58
CA PHE A 75 -9.95 16.07 11.12
C PHE A 75 -10.41 17.18 12.07
N VAL A 76 -11.54 17.01 12.75
CA VAL A 76 -11.97 17.97 13.78
C VAL A 76 -11.01 17.97 14.97
N ASN A 77 -10.54 16.80 15.42
CA ASN A 77 -9.52 16.69 16.47
C ASN A 77 -8.21 17.36 16.05
N LEU A 78 -7.78 17.17 14.80
CA LEU A 78 -6.65 17.89 14.24
C LEU A 78 -6.91 19.40 14.24
N GLY A 79 -8.09 19.85 13.78
CA GLY A 79 -8.46 21.26 13.77
C GLY A 79 -8.39 21.89 15.17
N MET A 80 -8.89 21.20 16.20
CA MET A 80 -8.76 21.64 17.59
C MET A 80 -7.29 21.73 18.03
N LEU A 81 -6.46 20.74 17.70
CA LEU A 81 -5.02 20.78 17.96
C LEU A 81 -4.34 21.98 17.28
N LEU A 82 -4.70 22.25 16.02
CA LEU A 82 -4.18 23.38 15.25
C LEU A 82 -4.70 24.74 15.72
N LEU A 83 -5.85 24.81 16.40
CA LEU A 83 -6.34 26.06 17.02
C LEU A 83 -5.60 26.37 18.33
N PHE A 84 -5.20 25.33 19.07
CA PHE A 84 -4.31 25.49 20.22
C PHE A 84 -2.90 25.96 19.81
N GLY A 85 -2.45 25.64 18.58
CA GLY A 85 -1.28 26.25 17.96
C GLY A 85 -1.64 27.59 17.32
N ASN A 86 -1.11 28.71 17.80
CA ASN A 86 -1.47 30.04 17.30
C ASN A 86 -0.93 30.30 15.88
N ASN A 87 -1.63 29.81 14.86
CA ASN A 87 -1.18 29.82 13.47
C ASN A 87 -1.61 31.06 12.67
N ILE A 88 -2.74 31.67 13.02
CA ILE A 88 -3.26 32.86 12.33
C ILE A 88 -2.35 34.07 12.59
N ARG A 89 -1.88 34.23 13.83
CA ARG A 89 -0.95 35.31 14.19
C ARG A 89 0.37 35.21 13.41
N LEU A 90 0.93 34.00 13.30
CA LEU A 90 2.14 33.75 12.52
C LEU A 90 1.95 34.01 11.02
N ILE A 91 0.75 33.73 10.50
CA ILE A 91 0.40 34.00 9.11
C ILE A 91 0.46 35.51 8.83
N ILE A 92 -0.18 36.30 9.69
CA ILE A 92 -0.22 37.76 9.56
C ILE A 92 1.17 38.37 9.78
N GLU A 93 1.89 37.93 10.82
CA GLU A 93 3.24 38.44 11.13
C GLU A 93 4.26 38.11 10.04
N ASN A 94 4.22 36.91 9.45
CA ASN A 94 5.11 36.55 8.34
C ASN A 94 4.76 37.36 7.07
N TYR A 95 3.48 37.55 6.77
CA TYR A 95 3.07 38.40 5.65
C TYR A 95 3.55 39.85 5.83
N GLN A 96 3.40 40.41 7.02
CA GLN A 96 3.86 41.76 7.34
C GLN A 96 5.40 41.90 7.30
N LYS A 97 6.13 40.85 7.70
CA LYS A 97 7.60 40.88 7.80
C LYS A 97 8.31 40.59 6.48
N TYR A 98 7.78 39.70 5.66
CA TYR A 98 8.45 39.18 4.47
C TYR A 98 7.77 39.57 3.15
N GLY A 99 6.55 40.11 3.18
CA GLY A 99 5.79 40.42 1.97
C GLY A 99 5.45 39.16 1.15
N PHE A 100 5.22 39.31 -0.15
CA PHE A 100 5.01 38.17 -1.06
C PHE A 100 6.35 37.60 -1.56
N LEU A 101 6.82 36.50 -0.97
CA LEU A 101 8.01 35.75 -1.43
C LEU A 101 7.73 34.73 -2.56
N LEU A 102 6.89 35.07 -3.54
CA LEU A 102 6.59 34.13 -4.65
C LEU A 102 7.64 34.24 -5.75
N SER A 103 8.46 33.20 -5.93
CA SER A 103 9.24 33.00 -7.16
C SER A 103 8.46 32.14 -8.16
N ILE A 104 8.89 32.07 -9.42
CA ILE A 104 8.26 31.20 -10.42
C ILE A 104 8.73 29.76 -10.17
N PRO A 105 7.83 28.77 -10.00
CA PRO A 105 8.22 27.38 -9.81
C PRO A 105 9.16 26.90 -10.92
N GLY A 106 10.37 26.47 -10.55
CA GLY A 106 11.35 25.92 -11.48
C GLY A 106 12.32 26.92 -12.12
N SER A 107 12.26 28.22 -11.78
CA SER A 107 13.21 29.22 -12.31
C SER A 107 14.67 28.94 -11.95
N ASN A 108 14.91 28.16 -10.90
CA ASN A 108 16.24 27.84 -10.38
C ASN A 108 16.75 26.46 -10.84
N VAL A 109 16.04 25.75 -11.73
CA VAL A 109 16.46 24.43 -12.23
C VAL A 109 17.24 24.58 -13.52
N SER A 110 18.46 24.04 -13.56
CA SER A 110 19.28 24.04 -14.78
C SER A 110 18.62 23.23 -15.90
N LYS A 111 18.69 23.72 -17.15
CA LYS A 111 18.28 22.95 -18.34
C LYS A 111 19.00 21.60 -18.43
N GLN A 112 20.23 21.53 -17.95
CA GLN A 112 21.02 20.29 -17.93
C GLN A 112 20.38 19.25 -17.01
N ASP A 113 19.94 19.65 -15.80
CA ASP A 113 19.29 18.75 -14.84
C ASP A 113 18.00 18.15 -15.42
N TRP A 114 17.22 18.93 -16.16
CA TRP A 114 16.03 18.43 -16.86
C TRP A 114 16.37 17.35 -17.90
N ILE A 115 17.41 17.57 -18.72
CA ILE A 115 17.85 16.58 -19.72
C ILE A 115 18.34 15.31 -19.01
N LEU A 116 19.16 15.45 -17.98
CA LEU A 116 19.73 14.33 -17.22
C LEU A 116 18.64 13.51 -16.52
N ALA A 117 17.64 14.17 -15.94
CA ALA A 117 16.48 13.48 -15.37
C ALA A 117 15.66 12.76 -16.45
N GLY A 118 15.47 13.36 -17.63
CA GLY A 118 14.83 12.72 -18.77
C GLY A 118 15.56 11.46 -19.23
N LEU A 119 16.88 11.51 -19.34
CA LEU A 119 17.73 10.37 -19.69
C LEU A 119 17.66 9.26 -18.63
N ALA A 120 17.67 9.62 -17.35
CA ALA A 120 17.51 8.66 -16.26
C ALA A 120 16.16 7.91 -16.33
N HIS A 121 15.08 8.61 -16.74
CA HIS A 121 13.76 8.01 -16.92
C HIS A 121 13.61 7.18 -18.20
N ALA A 122 14.30 7.55 -19.29
CA ALA A 122 14.17 6.90 -20.59
C ALA A 122 14.51 5.40 -20.55
N ILE A 123 15.33 4.96 -19.59
CA ILE A 123 15.71 3.55 -19.40
C ILE A 123 14.61 2.74 -18.69
N LEU A 124 13.72 3.37 -17.92
CA LEU A 124 12.71 2.66 -17.12
C LEU A 124 11.75 1.81 -17.99
N PRO A 125 11.19 2.29 -19.11
CA PRO A 125 10.37 1.47 -19.99
C PRO A 125 11.13 0.27 -20.60
N LEU A 126 12.44 0.42 -20.84
CA LEU A 126 13.26 -0.69 -21.36
C LEU A 126 13.28 -1.86 -20.38
N HIS A 127 13.39 -1.60 -19.07
CA HIS A 127 13.32 -2.65 -18.05
C HIS A 127 11.97 -3.37 -17.98
N VAL A 128 10.87 -2.69 -18.32
CA VAL A 128 9.54 -3.30 -18.46
C VAL A 128 9.52 -4.25 -19.65
N ILE A 129 10.07 -3.82 -20.78
CA ILE A 129 10.20 -4.65 -21.99
C ILE A 129 11.07 -5.87 -21.69
N ILE A 130 12.21 -5.70 -21.01
CA ILE A 130 13.07 -6.82 -20.58
C ILE A 130 12.29 -7.80 -19.70
N ALA A 131 11.55 -7.32 -18.69
CA ALA A 131 10.74 -8.18 -17.83
C ALA A 131 9.67 -8.95 -18.63
N TYR A 132 9.04 -8.30 -19.61
CA TYR A 132 8.10 -8.95 -20.52
C TYR A 132 8.77 -10.04 -21.37
N GLN A 133 9.92 -9.76 -21.98
CA GLN A 133 10.63 -10.73 -22.82
C GLN A 133 11.12 -11.93 -22.01
N LEU A 134 11.59 -11.69 -20.78
CA LEU A 134 11.97 -12.76 -19.84
C LEU A 134 10.79 -13.69 -19.53
N GLU A 135 9.61 -13.12 -19.24
CA GLU A 135 8.44 -13.92 -18.94
C GLU A 135 7.87 -14.61 -20.20
N GLN A 136 7.95 -13.98 -21.37
CA GLN A 136 7.58 -14.61 -22.64
C GLN A 136 8.48 -15.81 -22.95
N TRP A 137 9.78 -15.69 -22.71
CA TRP A 137 10.73 -16.79 -22.83
C TRP A 137 10.43 -17.93 -21.84
N ALA A 138 10.19 -17.59 -20.57
CA ALA A 138 9.81 -18.56 -19.54
C ALA A 138 8.49 -19.29 -19.88
N SER A 139 7.54 -18.58 -20.49
CA SER A 139 6.26 -19.14 -20.92
C SER A 139 6.38 -20.15 -22.05
N ARG A 140 7.24 -19.89 -23.04
CA ARG A 140 7.53 -20.86 -24.12
C ARG A 140 8.13 -22.15 -23.56
N LYS A 141 9.05 -22.06 -22.60
CA LYS A 141 9.62 -23.24 -21.92
C LYS A 141 8.57 -23.97 -21.07
N ALA A 142 7.71 -23.24 -20.36
CA ALA A 142 6.62 -23.83 -19.57
C ALA A 142 5.67 -24.68 -20.41
N ASN A 143 5.34 -24.25 -21.64
CA ASN A 143 4.56 -25.07 -22.59
C ASN A 143 5.27 -26.38 -22.94
N GLY A 144 6.60 -26.35 -23.12
CA GLY A 144 7.41 -27.54 -23.37
C GLY A 144 7.39 -28.52 -22.18
N PHE A 145 7.55 -28.00 -20.95
CA PHE A 145 7.48 -28.83 -19.74
C PHE A 145 6.10 -29.44 -19.52
N ARG A 146 5.04 -28.68 -19.74
CA ARG A 146 3.66 -29.16 -19.62
C ARG A 146 3.37 -30.32 -20.58
N LYS A 147 3.79 -30.20 -21.84
CA LYS A 147 3.66 -31.29 -22.83
C LYS A 147 4.40 -32.55 -22.38
N ARG A 148 5.67 -32.42 -21.97
CA ARG A 148 6.48 -33.56 -21.48
C ARG A 148 5.88 -34.22 -20.24
N LEU A 149 5.28 -33.45 -19.34
CA LEU A 149 4.57 -33.98 -18.17
C LEU A 149 3.26 -34.71 -18.55
N ALA A 150 2.54 -34.20 -19.56
CA ALA A 150 1.35 -34.86 -20.09
C ALA A 150 1.72 -36.18 -20.78
N ASP A 151 2.76 -36.18 -21.63
CA ASP A 151 3.28 -37.38 -22.30
C ASP A 151 3.70 -38.45 -21.28
N GLN A 152 4.34 -38.05 -20.17
CA GLN A 152 4.72 -38.95 -19.08
C GLN A 152 3.51 -39.52 -18.30
N LYS A 153 2.40 -38.77 -18.22
CA LYS A 153 1.15 -39.25 -17.60
C LYS A 153 0.37 -40.20 -18.52
N GLU A 154 0.41 -39.97 -19.82
CA GLU A 154 -0.29 -40.79 -20.83
C GLU A 154 0.47 -42.09 -21.16
N ASN A 155 1.80 -42.07 -21.17
CA ASN A 155 2.66 -43.26 -21.35
C ASN A 155 3.52 -43.53 -20.10
N PRO A 156 2.95 -44.16 -19.05
CA PRO A 156 3.68 -44.49 -17.82
C PRO A 156 4.77 -45.57 -18.03
N THR A 157 4.72 -46.33 -19.14
CA THR A 157 5.67 -47.41 -19.44
C THR A 157 6.94 -46.88 -20.09
N THR A 158 7.97 -46.63 -19.26
CA THR A 158 9.40 -46.78 -19.63
C THR A 158 10.36 -46.55 -18.46
N LYS A 159 9.90 -46.11 -17.27
CA LYS A 159 10.79 -45.94 -16.11
C LYS A 159 10.70 -47.03 -15.05
N ASP A 160 9.54 -47.66 -14.85
CA ASP A 160 9.40 -48.67 -13.80
C ASP A 160 9.92 -50.07 -14.19
N ASP A 161 10.16 -50.31 -15.49
CA ASP A 161 10.69 -51.59 -15.99
C ASP A 161 12.21 -51.60 -16.19
N GLU A 162 12.87 -50.44 -16.36
CA GLU A 162 14.34 -50.39 -16.49
C GLU A 162 15.05 -50.49 -15.13
N ASP A 163 14.47 -49.95 -14.05
CA ASP A 163 15.04 -50.07 -12.69
C ASP A 163 14.88 -51.48 -12.09
N LYS A 164 14.09 -52.37 -12.70
CA LYS A 164 13.89 -53.77 -12.24
C LYS A 164 14.60 -54.83 -13.07
N LYS A 165 15.26 -54.48 -14.19
CA LYS A 165 15.89 -55.45 -15.11
C LYS A 165 17.42 -55.39 -15.22
N ALA A 166 18.11 -54.79 -14.26
CA ALA A 166 19.57 -54.80 -14.20
C ALA A 166 20.11 -55.39 -12.89
N VAL A 167 19.87 -56.69 -12.65
CA VAL A 167 20.77 -57.50 -11.81
C VAL A 167 20.96 -58.87 -12.47
N PRO A 168 22.04 -59.07 -13.26
CA PRO A 168 22.73 -60.33 -13.29
C PRO A 168 23.86 -60.29 -12.25
N ALA A 169 23.94 -61.35 -11.44
CA ALA A 169 25.04 -61.56 -10.51
C ALA A 169 26.35 -61.79 -11.31
N GLY A 170 27.38 -60.98 -11.06
CA GLY A 170 28.71 -61.23 -11.62
C GLY A 170 29.64 -60.02 -11.63
N ASP A 171 30.65 -60.09 -10.76
CA ASP A 171 31.95 -59.41 -10.73
C ASP A 171 32.11 -57.88 -10.73
N ARG A 172 32.88 -57.44 -9.72
CA ARG A 172 33.37 -56.09 -9.49
C ARG A 172 34.42 -55.70 -10.53
N VAL A 173 34.15 -54.68 -11.34
CA VAL A 173 35.22 -53.88 -11.96
C VAL A 173 34.96 -52.38 -11.76
N ARG A 174 35.99 -51.73 -11.23
CA ARG A 174 36.12 -50.31 -10.92
C ARG A 174 36.34 -49.53 -12.21
N GLY A 175 35.35 -48.75 -12.65
CA GLY A 175 35.44 -47.88 -13.82
C GLY A 175 34.53 -46.66 -13.70
N SER A 176 35.14 -45.47 -13.65
CA SER A 176 34.60 -44.12 -13.86
C SER A 176 33.07 -43.91 -13.72
N LYS A 177 32.61 -43.56 -12.51
CA LYS A 177 31.32 -42.88 -12.30
C LYS A 177 31.41 -41.42 -12.76
N LYS A 178 31.35 -41.19 -14.07
CA LYS A 178 31.23 -39.85 -14.66
C LYS A 178 30.20 -39.82 -15.77
N ASP A 179 29.11 -40.54 -15.61
CA ASP A 179 27.98 -40.52 -16.54
C ASP A 179 26.75 -39.86 -15.92
N LYS A 180 26.25 -38.89 -16.69
CA LYS A 180 25.21 -37.91 -16.41
C LYS A 180 23.97 -38.57 -15.78
N LYS A 181 23.66 -38.23 -14.54
CA LYS A 181 22.29 -38.37 -14.04
C LYS A 181 21.40 -37.55 -14.96
N ALA A 182 20.53 -38.20 -15.74
CA ALA A 182 19.45 -37.52 -16.41
C ALA A 182 18.64 -36.80 -15.31
N LEU A 183 18.77 -35.48 -15.23
CA LEU A 183 18.04 -34.65 -14.26
C LEU A 183 16.55 -34.96 -14.39
N THR A 184 15.88 -35.22 -13.27
CA THR A 184 14.43 -35.44 -13.28
C THR A 184 13.73 -34.20 -13.84
N LEU A 185 12.59 -34.39 -14.52
CA LEU A 185 11.86 -33.28 -15.17
C LEU A 185 11.50 -32.16 -14.16
N GLU A 186 11.17 -32.54 -12.93
CA GLU A 186 10.91 -31.63 -11.80
C GLU A 186 12.14 -30.82 -11.38
N GLU A 187 13.33 -31.42 -11.36
CA GLU A 187 14.58 -30.69 -11.10
C GLU A 187 14.85 -29.65 -12.18
N GLN A 188 14.60 -29.98 -13.46
CA GLN A 188 14.74 -29.03 -14.56
C GLN A 188 13.76 -27.85 -14.41
N ILE A 189 12.51 -28.11 -14.05
CA ILE A 189 11.50 -27.07 -13.78
C ILE A 189 11.96 -26.16 -12.62
N LYS A 190 12.52 -26.74 -11.56
CA LYS A 190 13.04 -26.01 -10.40
C LYS A 190 14.27 -25.16 -10.75
N GLU A 191 15.18 -25.66 -11.56
CA GLU A 191 16.34 -24.91 -12.05
C GLU A 191 15.92 -23.73 -12.93
N GLU A 192 15.02 -23.95 -13.90
CA GLU A 192 14.47 -22.88 -14.74
C GLU A 192 13.76 -21.81 -13.91
N ARG A 193 12.99 -22.21 -12.89
CA ARG A 193 12.38 -21.26 -11.95
C ARG A 193 13.44 -20.39 -11.26
N LYS A 194 14.56 -20.98 -10.80
CA LYS A 194 15.66 -20.22 -10.18
C LYS A 194 16.31 -19.27 -11.18
N ILE A 195 16.59 -19.72 -12.40
CA ILE A 195 17.22 -18.91 -13.45
C ILE A 195 16.34 -17.69 -13.78
N VAL A 196 15.05 -17.91 -14.05
CA VAL A 196 14.09 -16.83 -14.32
C VAL A 196 14.01 -15.86 -13.13
N GLY A 197 13.97 -16.38 -11.90
CA GLY A 197 13.97 -15.57 -10.68
C GLY A 197 15.22 -14.68 -10.56
N TRP A 198 16.41 -15.22 -10.81
CA TRP A 198 17.66 -14.46 -10.77
C TRP A 198 17.74 -13.40 -11.88
N LEU A 199 17.24 -13.69 -13.09
CA LEU A 199 17.18 -12.72 -14.19
C LEU A 199 16.23 -11.55 -13.84
N HIS A 200 15.06 -11.84 -13.26
CA HIS A 200 14.18 -10.78 -12.76
C HIS A 200 14.82 -9.99 -11.63
N PHE A 201 15.49 -10.65 -10.69
CA PHE A 201 16.20 -9.97 -9.60
C PHE A 201 17.27 -9.01 -10.14
N ALA A 202 18.07 -9.44 -11.12
CA ALA A 202 19.06 -8.58 -11.76
C ALA A 202 18.41 -7.38 -12.46
N ASN A 203 17.36 -7.61 -13.26
CA ASN A 203 16.63 -6.53 -13.95
C ASN A 203 16.05 -5.51 -12.97
N VAL A 204 15.38 -5.99 -11.92
CA VAL A 204 14.76 -5.15 -10.89
C VAL A 204 15.79 -4.39 -10.07
N SER A 205 16.95 -4.99 -9.78
CA SER A 205 18.04 -4.30 -9.08
C SER A 205 18.58 -3.11 -9.90
N LEU A 206 18.66 -3.24 -11.23
CA LEU A 206 19.08 -2.15 -12.12
C LEU A 206 18.06 -1.01 -12.19
N ILE A 207 16.75 -1.33 -12.10
CA ILE A 207 15.67 -0.32 -12.07
C ILE A 207 15.89 0.69 -10.95
N LEU A 208 16.37 0.24 -9.78
CA LEU A 208 16.66 1.11 -8.64
C LEU A 208 18.10 1.65 -8.66
N GLY A 209 19.07 0.81 -9.06
CA GLY A 209 20.50 1.15 -9.04
C GLY A 209 20.87 2.30 -9.99
N TRP A 210 20.39 2.28 -11.24
CA TRP A 210 20.74 3.30 -12.22
C TRP A 210 20.21 4.70 -11.86
N PRO A 211 18.90 4.89 -11.56
CA PRO A 211 18.39 6.16 -11.10
C PRO A 211 19.01 6.63 -9.79
N SER A 212 19.41 5.72 -8.89
CA SER A 212 20.16 6.05 -7.67
C SER A 212 21.52 6.63 -7.99
N PHE A 213 22.27 6.01 -8.89
CA PHE A 213 23.57 6.53 -9.35
C PHE A 213 23.43 7.91 -10.00
N MET A 214 22.50 8.06 -10.94
CA MET A 214 22.23 9.36 -11.59
C MET A 214 21.80 10.43 -10.57
N SER A 215 20.92 10.07 -9.65
CA SER A 215 20.39 10.97 -8.62
C SER A 215 21.41 11.33 -7.55
N TYR A 216 22.46 10.53 -7.32
CA TYR A 216 23.53 10.84 -6.37
C TYR A 216 24.69 11.60 -7.00
N PHE A 217 25.16 11.20 -8.18
CA PHE A 217 26.39 11.76 -8.75
C PHE A 217 26.16 12.85 -9.79
N VAL A 218 25.03 12.82 -10.49
CA VAL A 218 24.86 13.59 -11.74
C VAL A 218 23.81 14.70 -11.60
N ILE A 219 22.59 14.36 -11.16
CA ILE A 219 21.50 15.33 -11.00
C ILE A 219 21.75 16.15 -9.74
N GLN A 220 21.85 17.48 -9.85
CA GLN A 220 22.12 18.35 -8.70
C GLN A 220 20.82 18.76 -7.99
N HIS A 221 19.76 19.03 -8.74
CA HIS A 221 18.50 19.47 -8.15
C HIS A 221 17.78 18.36 -7.35
N PRO A 222 17.61 18.50 -6.02
CA PRO A 222 17.15 17.42 -5.14
C PRO A 222 15.71 17.00 -5.42
N PHE A 223 14.79 17.93 -5.74
CA PHE A 223 13.41 17.56 -6.06
C PHE A 223 13.27 16.80 -7.38
N LEU A 224 14.16 17.08 -8.34
CA LEU A 224 14.13 16.39 -9.63
C LEU A 224 14.69 14.97 -9.51
N ALA A 225 15.80 14.83 -8.78
CA ALA A 225 16.36 13.55 -8.38
C ALA A 225 15.35 12.70 -7.57
N MET A 226 14.65 13.31 -6.62
CA MET A 226 13.56 12.68 -5.85
C MET A 226 12.44 12.17 -6.76
N GLY A 227 12.00 12.97 -7.74
CA GLY A 227 10.99 12.55 -8.72
C GLY A 227 11.44 11.34 -9.53
N CYS A 228 12.70 11.32 -9.96
CA CYS A 228 13.30 10.18 -10.67
C CYS A 228 13.37 8.91 -9.83
N LEU A 229 13.72 9.04 -8.55
CA LEU A 229 13.77 7.90 -7.65
C LEU A 229 12.39 7.40 -7.26
N MET A 230 11.40 8.30 -7.15
CA MET A 230 10.01 7.91 -6.90
C MET A 230 9.44 7.04 -8.03
N THR A 231 9.61 7.46 -9.29
CA THR A 231 9.10 6.67 -10.43
C THR A 231 9.85 5.33 -10.57
N SER A 232 11.17 5.33 -10.38
CA SER A 232 11.99 4.13 -10.31
C SER A 232 11.55 3.17 -9.19
N LEU A 233 11.28 3.67 -7.98
CA LEU A 233 10.84 2.87 -6.85
C LEU A 233 9.46 2.25 -7.07
N ILE A 234 8.52 3.02 -7.62
CA ILE A 234 7.19 2.51 -8.00
C ILE A 234 7.35 1.37 -9.03
N LEU A 235 8.20 1.58 -10.04
CA LEU A 235 8.46 0.57 -11.05
C LEU A 235 9.14 -0.68 -10.47
N PHE A 236 10.12 -0.50 -9.56
CA PHE A 236 10.78 -1.59 -8.85
C PHE A 236 9.74 -2.48 -8.15
N LEU A 237 8.84 -1.90 -7.34
CA LEU A 237 7.79 -2.66 -6.64
C LEU A 237 6.83 -3.36 -7.62
N LYS A 238 6.41 -2.66 -8.68
CA LYS A 238 5.57 -3.25 -9.74
C LYS A 238 6.25 -4.47 -10.38
N MET A 239 7.52 -4.35 -10.77
CA MET A 239 8.24 -5.43 -11.44
C MET A 239 8.52 -6.62 -10.52
N VAL A 240 8.75 -6.40 -9.23
CA VAL A 240 8.78 -7.48 -8.22
C VAL A 240 7.44 -8.21 -8.19
N SER A 241 6.32 -7.49 -8.12
CA SER A 241 4.98 -8.10 -8.11
C SER A 241 4.73 -8.89 -9.40
N PHE A 242 5.06 -8.33 -10.56
CA PHE A 242 4.91 -8.98 -11.86
C PHE A 242 5.69 -10.30 -11.93
N ALA A 243 6.96 -10.31 -11.51
CA ALA A 243 7.80 -11.51 -11.52
C ALA A 243 7.25 -12.61 -10.58
N LEU A 244 6.90 -12.25 -9.34
CA LEU A 244 6.41 -13.20 -8.34
C LEU A 244 5.06 -13.83 -8.74
N VAL A 245 4.13 -13.02 -9.23
CA VAL A 245 2.79 -13.50 -9.63
C VAL A 245 2.87 -14.40 -10.86
N ASN A 246 3.63 -14.01 -11.89
CA ASN A 246 3.76 -14.85 -13.07
C ASN A 246 4.55 -16.13 -12.80
N GLN A 247 5.51 -16.12 -11.89
CA GLN A 247 6.18 -17.34 -11.44
C GLN A 247 5.18 -18.36 -10.88
N ASP A 248 4.23 -17.91 -10.05
CA ASP A 248 3.23 -18.80 -9.46
C ASP A 248 2.15 -19.22 -10.46
N LEU A 249 1.75 -18.33 -11.38
CA LEU A 249 0.86 -18.68 -12.50
C LEU A 249 1.50 -19.72 -13.42
N ARG A 250 2.78 -19.56 -13.74
CA ARG A 250 3.55 -20.49 -14.56
C ARG A 250 3.67 -21.85 -13.89
N TYR A 251 3.97 -21.89 -12.60
CA TYR A 251 4.00 -23.13 -11.84
C TYR A 251 2.63 -23.82 -11.84
N ALA A 252 1.56 -23.08 -11.57
CA ALA A 252 0.19 -23.61 -11.60
C ALA A 252 -0.19 -24.16 -12.99
N TYR A 253 0.25 -23.50 -14.06
CA TYR A 253 0.01 -23.90 -15.43
C TYR A 253 0.74 -25.19 -15.83
N ILE A 254 1.99 -25.38 -15.38
CA ILE A 254 2.78 -26.59 -15.68
C ILE A 254 2.17 -27.83 -15.02
N HIS A 255 1.65 -27.70 -13.80
CA HIS A 255 1.10 -28.82 -13.03
C HIS A 255 -0.42 -29.00 -13.15
N ASP A 256 -1.08 -28.24 -14.05
CA ASP A 256 -2.54 -28.22 -14.19
C ASP A 256 -3.28 -28.05 -12.84
N THR A 257 -2.73 -27.23 -11.94
CA THR A 257 -3.35 -27.04 -10.61
C THR A 257 -4.73 -26.38 -10.77
N PRO A 258 -5.82 -26.98 -10.23
CA PRO A 258 -7.16 -26.41 -10.30
C PRO A 258 -7.21 -24.96 -9.78
N ALA A 259 -8.00 -24.09 -10.42
CA ALA A 259 -8.14 -22.70 -10.01
C ALA A 259 -8.62 -22.53 -8.54
N THR A 260 -9.35 -23.52 -8.01
CA THR A 260 -9.79 -23.61 -6.61
C THR A 260 -8.63 -23.80 -5.62
N GLU A 261 -7.52 -24.43 -6.02
CA GLU A 261 -6.31 -24.56 -5.20
C GLU A 261 -5.35 -23.37 -5.36
N GLN A 262 -5.53 -22.56 -6.40
CA GLN A 262 -4.79 -21.30 -6.59
C GLN A 262 -5.29 -20.19 -5.65
N SER A 263 -6.53 -20.31 -5.18
CA SER A 263 -7.12 -19.50 -4.11
C SER A 263 -7.15 -20.32 -2.81
N SER A 264 -6.20 -20.12 -1.89
CA SER A 264 -6.26 -20.83 -0.61
C SER A 264 -7.58 -20.48 0.13
N PRO A 265 -8.47 -21.46 0.42
CA PRO A 265 -9.78 -21.21 1.06
C PRO A 265 -9.65 -20.60 2.45
N HIS A 266 -8.48 -20.76 3.09
CA HIS A 266 -8.17 -20.18 4.39
C HIS A 266 -7.98 -18.65 4.36
N LEU A 267 -7.63 -18.07 3.20
CA LEU A 267 -7.39 -16.63 3.03
C LEU A 267 -8.55 -15.89 2.36
N THR A 268 -9.39 -16.59 1.58
CA THR A 268 -10.67 -16.04 1.14
C THR A 268 -11.53 -15.70 2.35
N LYS A 269 -11.43 -16.47 3.44
CA LYS A 269 -12.07 -16.16 4.72
C LYS A 269 -11.47 -14.92 5.38
N VAL A 270 -10.15 -14.73 5.43
CA VAL A 270 -9.52 -13.50 5.99
C VAL A 270 -9.81 -12.24 5.15
N HIS A 271 -9.84 -12.36 3.83
CA HIS A 271 -10.21 -11.27 2.92
C HIS A 271 -11.70 -10.97 2.98
N ASN A 272 -12.54 -12.01 3.02
CA ASN A 272 -13.97 -11.86 3.26
C ASN A 272 -14.19 -11.28 4.65
N ASP A 273 -13.59 -11.74 5.73
CA ASP A 273 -13.73 -11.16 7.08
C ASP A 273 -13.26 -9.69 7.15
N THR A 274 -12.34 -9.26 6.26
CA THR A 274 -11.97 -7.83 6.07
C THR A 274 -13.00 -7.06 5.20
N THR A 275 -13.83 -7.76 4.43
CA THR A 275 -14.86 -7.24 3.51
C THR A 275 -16.30 -7.44 4.02
N SER A 276 -16.53 -8.38 4.95
CA SER A 276 -17.79 -8.85 5.54
C SER A 276 -17.89 -8.51 7.02
N THR A 277 -16.98 -7.68 7.55
CA THR A 277 -17.31 -6.75 8.65
C THR A 277 -18.25 -5.62 8.18
N THR A 278 -18.99 -5.85 7.10
CA THR A 278 -20.22 -5.17 6.76
C THR A 278 -21.26 -6.26 6.53
N ASN A 279 -22.29 -6.25 7.39
CA ASN A 279 -23.54 -7.01 7.29
C ASN A 279 -23.57 -8.41 7.93
N THR A 280 -23.71 -8.44 9.25
CA THR A 280 -24.65 -9.34 9.94
C THR A 280 -25.16 -8.66 11.20
N THR A 281 -26.26 -7.94 11.08
CA THR A 281 -27.23 -7.81 12.18
C THR A 281 -28.25 -8.92 11.97
N SER A 282 -28.00 -10.07 12.60
CA SER A 282 -29.08 -10.94 13.02
C SER A 282 -29.70 -10.28 14.25
N ASP A 283 -30.98 -9.94 14.17
CA ASP A 283 -31.90 -10.20 15.28
C ASP A 283 -33.32 -10.21 14.74
N GLY A 284 -34.04 -11.26 15.10
CA GLY A 284 -35.40 -11.51 14.70
C GLY A 284 -36.39 -10.62 15.43
N ALA A 285 -37.43 -10.21 14.72
CA ALA A 285 -38.72 -9.94 15.31
C ALA A 285 -39.79 -10.43 14.34
N THR A 286 -40.47 -11.48 14.77
CA THR A 286 -41.73 -11.98 14.25
C THR A 286 -42.74 -10.84 14.17
N THR A 287 -43.28 -10.54 12.99
CA THR A 287 -44.63 -9.95 12.88
C THR A 287 -45.29 -10.44 11.60
N THR A 288 -46.27 -11.30 11.82
CA THR A 288 -47.28 -11.75 10.87
C THR A 288 -48.07 -10.56 10.33
N THR A 289 -48.13 -10.37 9.02
CA THR A 289 -49.29 -9.73 8.38
C THR A 289 -49.50 -10.33 6.99
N THR A 290 -50.60 -11.06 6.89
CA THR A 290 -51.23 -11.60 5.68
C THR A 290 -51.77 -10.47 4.80
N LEU A 291 -51.63 -10.59 3.46
CA LEU A 291 -52.67 -10.30 2.46
C LEU A 291 -52.21 -10.72 1.03
N THR A 292 -52.86 -11.78 0.57
CA THR A 292 -53.29 -12.26 -0.77
C THR A 292 -53.22 -11.24 -1.94
N THR A 293 -52.77 -11.57 -3.18
CA THR A 293 -53.56 -12.19 -4.28
C THR A 293 -52.77 -12.13 -5.63
N THR A 294 -52.56 -13.28 -6.32
CA THR A 294 -52.74 -13.56 -7.80
C THR A 294 -51.81 -12.81 -8.81
N THR A 295 -51.18 -13.31 -9.88
CA THR A 295 -51.09 -14.58 -10.64
C THR A 295 -50.02 -14.42 -11.73
N THR A 296 -49.20 -15.46 -11.91
CA THR A 296 -48.63 -16.01 -13.16
C THR A 296 -48.12 -15.10 -14.30
N VAL A 297 -46.79 -15.10 -14.54
CA VAL A 297 -46.17 -15.46 -15.84
C VAL A 297 -44.78 -16.05 -15.58
N VAL A 298 -44.64 -17.36 -15.85
CA VAL A 298 -43.35 -18.05 -15.96
C VAL A 298 -42.73 -17.68 -17.30
N LYS A 299 -41.55 -17.05 -17.31
CA LYS A 299 -40.67 -17.03 -18.48
C LYS A 299 -39.24 -17.37 -18.04
N THR A 300 -38.85 -18.55 -18.46
CA THR A 300 -37.56 -19.23 -18.33
C THR A 300 -36.37 -18.29 -18.52
N ILE A 301 -35.66 -17.99 -17.44
CA ILE A 301 -34.25 -17.60 -17.43
C ILE A 301 -33.54 -18.56 -16.48
N THR A 302 -33.18 -19.74 -16.97
CA THR A 302 -32.21 -20.63 -16.33
C THR A 302 -30.81 -20.03 -16.53
N VAL A 303 -30.51 -18.97 -15.79
CA VAL A 303 -29.14 -18.49 -15.59
C VAL A 303 -28.76 -18.80 -14.15
N LYS A 304 -27.93 -19.85 -14.00
CA LYS A 304 -26.99 -20.12 -12.91
C LYS A 304 -27.35 -19.51 -11.55
N LYS A 305 -28.17 -20.23 -10.77
CA LYS A 305 -28.39 -19.94 -9.34
C LYS A 305 -27.51 -20.77 -8.38
N ASP A 306 -26.57 -21.55 -8.91
CA ASP A 306 -25.72 -22.45 -8.11
C ASP A 306 -24.28 -21.94 -7.88
N ALA A 307 -23.99 -20.67 -8.17
CA ALA A 307 -22.67 -20.06 -7.90
C ALA A 307 -22.64 -19.17 -6.64
N GLU A 308 -23.77 -18.97 -5.94
CA GLU A 308 -23.86 -18.04 -4.80
C GLU A 308 -23.76 -18.68 -3.42
N LYS A 309 -23.45 -19.99 -3.32
CA LYS A 309 -23.25 -20.66 -2.03
C LYS A 309 -21.99 -21.52 -2.02
N LEU A 310 -20.83 -20.86 -2.09
CA LEU A 310 -19.54 -21.20 -1.45
C LEU A 310 -18.54 -20.14 -1.94
N GLY A 311 -17.58 -19.73 -1.12
CA GLY A 311 -16.59 -18.68 -1.44
C GLY A 311 -15.87 -18.92 -2.77
N GLY A 312 -16.45 -18.42 -3.86
CA GLY A 312 -15.93 -18.54 -5.21
C GLY A 312 -14.64 -17.78 -5.31
N ALA A 313 -13.57 -18.49 -5.60
CA ALA A 313 -12.30 -17.92 -6.01
C ALA A 313 -12.56 -16.90 -7.14
N TYR A 314 -12.19 -15.63 -6.94
CA TYR A 314 -12.23 -14.66 -8.03
C TYR A 314 -11.43 -15.21 -9.21
N GLN A 315 -12.10 -15.50 -10.32
CA GLN A 315 -11.48 -16.05 -11.52
C GLN A 315 -10.99 -14.89 -12.39
N TYR A 316 -9.73 -14.95 -12.80
CA TYR A 316 -9.20 -13.98 -13.73
C TYR A 316 -9.80 -14.21 -15.13
N GLU A 317 -10.27 -13.16 -15.79
CA GLU A 317 -10.79 -13.23 -17.16
C GLU A 317 -9.73 -13.72 -18.15
N VAL A 318 -8.47 -13.32 -17.92
CA VAL A 318 -7.32 -13.71 -18.73
C VAL A 318 -6.47 -14.72 -17.97
N HIS A 319 -6.33 -15.91 -18.54
CA HIS A 319 -5.52 -16.99 -17.97
C HIS A 319 -4.10 -17.01 -18.55
N TYR A 320 -3.15 -17.50 -17.76
CA TYR A 320 -1.80 -17.81 -18.24
C TYR A 320 -1.85 -18.94 -19.28
N PRO A 321 -1.08 -18.87 -20.38
CA PRO A 321 -0.06 -17.87 -20.73
C PRO A 321 -0.58 -16.64 -21.50
N ARG A 322 -1.89 -16.54 -21.76
CA ARG A 322 -2.48 -15.45 -22.57
C ARG A 322 -2.38 -14.07 -21.92
N ASN A 323 -2.08 -13.99 -20.63
CA ASN A 323 -1.85 -12.72 -19.93
C ASN A 323 -0.51 -12.07 -20.30
N ILE A 324 0.46 -12.82 -20.85
CA ILE A 324 1.78 -12.30 -21.22
C ILE A 324 1.70 -11.57 -22.57
N THR A 325 1.21 -10.34 -22.52
CA THR A 325 1.12 -9.43 -23.68
C THR A 325 1.65 -8.05 -23.31
N LEU A 326 2.17 -7.32 -24.31
CA LEU A 326 2.63 -5.93 -24.12
C LEU A 326 1.51 -5.02 -23.61
N GLY A 327 0.26 -5.25 -24.05
CA GLY A 327 -0.90 -4.49 -23.58
C GLY A 327 -1.19 -4.71 -22.09
N ASN A 328 -1.07 -5.96 -21.59
CA ASN A 328 -1.33 -6.27 -20.19
C ASN A 328 -0.26 -5.67 -19.26
N ILE A 329 1.02 -5.83 -19.60
CA ILE A 329 2.12 -5.24 -18.80
C ILE A 329 2.14 -3.72 -18.91
N GLY A 330 1.86 -3.15 -20.09
CA GLY A 330 1.75 -1.70 -20.30
C GLY A 330 0.59 -1.09 -19.50
N TYR A 331 -0.54 -1.79 -19.43
CA TYR A 331 -1.64 -1.40 -18.56
C TYR A 331 -1.23 -1.40 -17.09
N PHE A 332 -0.58 -2.48 -16.63
CA PHE A 332 -0.12 -2.57 -15.25
C PHE A 332 0.98 -1.53 -14.91
N TYR A 333 1.84 -1.20 -15.86
CA TYR A 333 2.86 -0.16 -15.71
C TYR A 333 2.22 1.18 -15.30
N LEU A 334 1.13 1.56 -15.97
CA LEU A 334 0.40 2.81 -15.70
C LEU A 334 -0.63 2.72 -14.58
N ALA A 335 -1.18 1.54 -14.30
CA ALA A 335 -2.28 1.38 -13.32
C ALA A 335 -1.88 1.90 -11.92
N PRO A 336 -2.79 2.56 -11.17
CA PRO A 336 -2.52 3.09 -9.83
C PRO A 336 -2.52 1.99 -8.74
N THR A 337 -1.80 0.89 -8.98
CA THR A 337 -1.61 -0.22 -8.06
C THR A 337 -0.20 -0.82 -8.19
N LEU A 338 0.33 -1.36 -7.10
CA LEU A 338 1.62 -2.05 -7.06
C LEU A 338 1.50 -3.57 -7.19
N CYS A 339 0.27 -4.09 -7.15
CA CYS A 339 -0.03 -5.52 -7.17
C CYS A 339 -0.43 -5.96 -8.59
N TYR A 340 0.42 -6.79 -9.22
CA TYR A 340 0.10 -7.36 -10.53
C TYR A 340 -1.07 -8.35 -10.44
N GLN A 341 -1.98 -8.28 -11.41
CA GLN A 341 -3.03 -9.25 -11.66
C GLN A 341 -3.24 -9.40 -13.18
N PRO A 342 -3.54 -10.60 -13.68
CA PRO A 342 -3.90 -10.80 -15.08
C PRO A 342 -5.10 -9.96 -15.54
N SER A 343 -6.07 -9.75 -14.66
CA SER A 343 -7.24 -8.89 -14.89
C SER A 343 -7.56 -8.05 -13.66
N TYR A 344 -8.15 -6.89 -13.92
CA TYR A 344 -8.54 -5.89 -12.92
C TYR A 344 -10.00 -5.49 -13.14
N PRO A 345 -10.76 -5.16 -12.07
CA PRO A 345 -12.08 -4.59 -12.23
C PRO A 345 -12.00 -3.28 -13.03
N ARG A 346 -12.84 -3.15 -14.06
CA ARG A 346 -12.86 -2.00 -14.97
C ARG A 346 -14.10 -1.14 -14.77
N SER A 347 -13.93 0.17 -14.94
CA SER A 347 -15.05 1.08 -15.15
C SER A 347 -15.59 0.90 -16.57
N THR A 348 -16.91 1.04 -16.77
CA THR A 348 -17.56 0.84 -18.07
C THR A 348 -17.54 2.09 -18.94
N VAL A 349 -17.47 3.28 -18.34
CA VAL A 349 -17.57 4.58 -19.03
C VAL A 349 -16.53 5.56 -18.50
N PHE A 350 -16.04 6.44 -19.38
CA PHE A 350 -15.18 7.55 -19.02
C PHE A 350 -16.03 8.78 -18.67
N ARG A 351 -15.77 9.37 -17.50
CA ARG A 351 -16.53 10.52 -16.97
C ARG A 351 -15.67 11.78 -17.07
N PRO A 352 -15.81 12.58 -18.14
CA PRO A 352 -14.95 13.75 -18.39
C PRO A 352 -15.07 14.80 -17.28
N THR A 353 -16.28 15.08 -16.78
CA THR A 353 -16.50 16.05 -15.69
C THR A 353 -15.78 15.64 -14.41
N PHE A 354 -15.77 14.34 -14.10
CA PHE A 354 -15.02 13.82 -12.97
C PHE A 354 -13.52 14.03 -13.19
N PHE A 355 -12.99 13.64 -14.36
CA PHE A 355 -11.59 13.78 -14.71
C PHE A 355 -11.11 15.25 -14.63
N PHE A 356 -11.76 16.18 -15.32
CA PHE A 356 -11.34 17.59 -15.33
C PHE A 356 -11.42 18.24 -13.96
N LYS A 357 -12.41 17.85 -13.14
CA LYS A 357 -12.48 18.29 -11.73
C LYS A 357 -11.26 17.82 -10.94
N ARG A 358 -10.85 16.55 -11.08
CA ARG A 358 -9.64 16.03 -10.43
C ARG A 358 -8.38 16.75 -10.90
N VAL A 359 -8.28 17.07 -12.20
CA VAL A 359 -7.14 17.83 -12.75
C VAL A 359 -7.09 19.25 -12.17
N LEU A 360 -8.22 19.95 -12.08
CA LEU A 360 -8.29 21.28 -11.46
C LEU A 360 -7.86 21.26 -9.99
N GLU A 361 -8.30 20.24 -9.24
CA GLU A 361 -7.88 20.04 -7.85
C GLU A 361 -6.37 19.81 -7.72
N ILE A 362 -5.77 19.02 -8.63
CA ILE A 362 -4.31 18.83 -8.65
C ILE A 362 -3.59 20.17 -8.83
N VAL A 363 -3.98 20.96 -9.83
CA VAL A 363 -3.34 22.27 -10.11
C VAL A 363 -3.50 23.22 -8.93
N THR A 364 -4.70 23.30 -8.36
CA THR A 364 -5.02 24.19 -7.23
C THR A 364 -4.23 23.80 -5.98
N CYS A 365 -4.21 22.50 -5.63
CA CYS A 365 -3.48 22.03 -4.46
C CYS A 365 -1.96 22.13 -4.63
N LEU A 366 -1.41 21.89 -5.82
CA LEU A 366 0.01 22.11 -6.11
C LEU A 366 0.40 23.58 -5.93
N GLY A 367 -0.41 24.51 -6.46
CA GLY A 367 -0.19 25.95 -6.27
C GLY A 367 -0.25 26.36 -4.79
N MET A 368 -1.22 25.83 -4.04
CA MET A 368 -1.33 26.09 -2.60
C MET A 368 -0.15 25.51 -1.81
N MET A 369 0.31 24.30 -2.14
CA MET A 369 1.49 23.73 -1.51
C MET A 369 2.74 24.56 -1.78
N TYR A 370 2.95 25.01 -3.03
CA TYR A 370 4.07 25.88 -3.39
C TYR A 370 4.04 27.18 -2.58
N PHE A 371 2.87 27.83 -2.52
CA PHE A 371 2.68 29.03 -1.69
C PHE A 371 3.01 28.76 -0.22
N LEU A 372 2.55 27.64 0.36
CA LEU A 372 2.81 27.33 1.76
C LEU A 372 4.30 27.06 2.04
N VAL A 373 4.99 26.40 1.11
CA VAL A 373 6.43 26.16 1.21
C VAL A 373 7.19 27.48 1.20
N GLU A 374 6.98 28.33 0.20
CA GLU A 374 7.74 29.58 0.05
C GLU A 374 7.43 30.60 1.15
N GLN A 375 6.16 30.78 1.51
CA GLN A 375 5.77 31.83 2.46
C GLN A 375 5.96 31.44 3.93
N TYR A 376 5.87 30.15 4.27
CA TYR A 376 5.88 29.72 5.68
C TYR A 376 7.00 28.74 6.00
N ALA A 377 7.21 27.70 5.18
CA ALA A 377 8.25 26.72 5.47
C ALA A 377 9.65 27.33 5.31
N THR A 378 9.93 27.98 4.18
CA THR A 378 11.26 28.53 3.85
C THR A 378 11.75 29.52 4.91
N PRO A 379 10.99 30.57 5.33
CA PRO A 379 11.47 31.50 6.35
C PRO A 379 11.69 30.83 7.71
N THR A 380 10.83 29.87 8.07
CA THR A 380 10.96 29.13 9.34
C THR A 380 12.23 28.28 9.34
N LEU A 381 12.50 27.59 8.24
CA LEU A 381 13.68 26.76 8.04
C LEU A 381 14.97 27.60 8.02
N GLN A 382 15.01 28.72 7.30
CA GLN A 382 16.17 29.62 7.28
C GLN A 382 16.52 30.15 8.68
N ASN A 383 15.51 30.60 9.44
CA ASN A 383 15.71 31.08 10.81
C ASN A 383 16.15 29.97 11.79
N SER A 384 15.87 28.70 11.47
CA SER A 384 16.23 27.58 12.33
C SER A 384 17.70 27.20 12.29
N VAL A 385 18.41 27.49 11.19
CA VAL A 385 19.84 27.13 11.02
C VAL A 385 20.68 27.74 12.14
N ARG A 386 20.47 29.03 12.44
CA ARG A 386 21.17 29.73 13.54
C ARG A 386 20.85 29.13 14.91
N ALA A 387 19.62 28.66 15.10
CA ALA A 387 19.21 28.04 16.37
C ALA A 387 19.91 26.69 16.61
N PHE A 388 20.22 25.94 15.55
CA PHE A 388 21.04 24.73 15.64
C PHE A 388 22.50 25.04 15.99
N ASP A 389 23.08 26.07 15.36
CA ASP A 389 24.47 26.47 15.62
C ASP A 389 24.69 26.88 17.07
N GLU A 390 23.70 27.53 17.67
CA GLU A 390 23.74 27.99 19.08
C GLU A 390 23.26 26.92 20.09
N LEU A 391 22.93 25.71 19.65
CA LEU A 391 22.42 24.59 20.49
C LEU A 391 21.25 24.98 21.43
N ALA A 392 20.45 25.96 21.03
CA ALA A 392 19.41 26.54 21.89
C ALA A 392 18.14 25.69 21.87
N PHE A 393 18.08 24.63 22.70
CA PHE A 393 17.00 23.65 22.70
C PHE A 393 15.59 24.25 22.80
N GLY A 394 15.37 25.24 23.67
CA GLY A 394 14.07 25.92 23.79
C GLY A 394 13.64 26.64 22.51
N ARG A 395 14.59 27.33 21.85
CA ARG A 395 14.34 27.97 20.55
C ARG A 395 14.13 26.93 19.46
N LEU A 396 14.87 25.82 19.47
CA LEU A 396 14.70 24.74 18.51
C LEU A 396 13.31 24.09 18.63
N LEU A 397 12.84 23.82 19.85
CA LEU A 397 11.51 23.29 20.11
C LEU A 397 10.42 24.25 19.62
N GLU A 398 10.55 25.55 19.90
CA GLU A 398 9.64 26.57 19.36
C GLU A 398 9.61 26.56 17.82
N ARG A 399 10.75 26.40 17.15
CA ARG A 399 10.80 26.33 15.67
C ARG A 399 10.18 25.05 15.12
N VAL A 400 10.39 23.91 15.77
CA VAL A 400 9.72 22.64 15.40
C VAL A 400 8.21 22.78 15.52
N LEU A 401 7.70 23.41 16.59
CA LEU A 401 6.28 23.65 16.81
C LEU A 401 5.68 24.66 15.81
N LYS A 402 6.45 25.65 15.35
CA LYS A 402 6.00 26.55 14.27
C LYS A 402 5.97 25.83 12.92
N LEU A 403 6.95 24.99 12.66
CA LEU A 403 7.04 24.21 11.42
C LEU A 403 5.98 23.10 11.37
N SER A 404 5.60 22.51 12.50
CA SER A 404 4.66 21.38 12.56
C SER A 404 3.30 21.68 11.95
N THR A 405 2.70 22.84 12.24
CA THR A 405 1.42 23.23 11.63
C THR A 405 1.56 23.35 10.11
N THR A 406 2.55 24.11 9.65
CA THR A 406 2.75 24.32 8.21
C THR A 406 3.00 22.97 7.51
N SER A 407 3.81 22.12 8.14
CA SER A 407 4.13 20.78 7.66
C SER A 407 2.90 19.88 7.55
N VAL A 408 1.99 19.87 8.54
CA VAL A 408 0.79 19.01 8.46
C VAL A 408 -0.17 19.47 7.38
N ILE A 409 -0.33 20.79 7.17
CA ILE A 409 -1.19 21.31 6.10
C ILE A 409 -0.63 20.93 4.72
N ILE A 410 0.69 21.13 4.52
CA ILE A 410 1.36 20.71 3.28
C ILE A 410 1.21 19.20 3.09
N TRP A 411 1.36 18.41 4.15
CA TRP A 411 1.23 16.95 4.05
C TRP A 411 -0.20 16.52 3.68
N LEU A 412 -1.23 17.14 4.27
CA LEU A 412 -2.63 16.88 3.92
C LEU A 412 -2.94 17.24 2.46
N LEU A 413 -2.44 18.37 1.99
CA LEU A 413 -2.57 18.78 0.59
C LEU A 413 -1.84 17.81 -0.34
N MET A 414 -0.64 17.36 0.04
CA MET A 414 0.12 16.35 -0.69
C MET A 414 -0.68 15.05 -0.78
N PHE A 415 -1.17 14.54 0.36
CA PHE A 415 -2.00 13.35 0.42
C PHE A 415 -3.21 13.46 -0.52
N TYR A 416 -3.96 14.57 -0.44
CA TYR A 416 -5.13 14.79 -1.29
C TYR A 416 -4.75 14.87 -2.77
N THR A 417 -3.69 15.61 -3.10
CA THR A 417 -3.23 15.80 -4.49
C THR A 417 -2.83 14.47 -5.12
N PHE A 418 -2.03 13.65 -4.44
CA PHE A 418 -1.49 12.42 -5.01
C PHE A 418 -2.46 11.23 -4.89
N PHE A 419 -2.91 10.90 -3.67
CA PHE A 419 -3.68 9.68 -3.42
C PHE A 419 -5.15 9.81 -3.80
N HIS A 420 -5.70 11.02 -3.73
CA HIS A 420 -7.07 11.26 -4.14
C HIS A 420 -7.15 11.79 -5.56
N ALA A 421 -6.69 13.02 -5.82
CA ALA A 421 -6.94 13.68 -7.09
C ALA A 421 -6.20 13.00 -8.26
N PHE A 422 -4.88 12.84 -8.16
CA PHE A 422 -4.05 12.24 -9.21
C PHE A 422 -4.39 10.76 -9.47
N PHE A 423 -4.46 9.91 -8.44
CA PHE A 423 -4.83 8.50 -8.66
C PHE A 423 -6.24 8.33 -9.20
N ASN A 424 -7.22 9.16 -8.81
CA ASN A 424 -8.55 9.09 -9.42
C ASN A 424 -8.56 9.56 -10.87
N ALA A 425 -7.80 10.61 -11.22
CA ALA A 425 -7.65 11.06 -12.60
C ALA A 425 -7.00 9.96 -13.45
N LEU A 426 -5.91 9.36 -12.96
CA LEU A 426 -5.22 8.25 -13.62
C LEU A 426 -6.10 7.01 -13.75
N ALA A 427 -6.86 6.67 -12.70
CA ALA A 427 -7.80 5.56 -12.71
C ALA A 427 -8.94 5.78 -13.73
N GLU A 428 -9.44 7.01 -13.87
CA GLU A 428 -10.45 7.35 -14.85
C GLU A 428 -9.92 7.16 -16.28
N VAL A 429 -8.71 7.67 -16.58
CA VAL A 429 -8.04 7.50 -17.90
C VAL A 429 -7.82 6.04 -18.24
N LEU A 430 -7.49 5.21 -17.25
CA LEU A 430 -7.21 3.78 -17.44
C LEU A 430 -8.46 2.88 -17.32
N TYR A 431 -9.64 3.46 -17.05
CA TYR A 431 -10.84 2.69 -16.71
C TYR A 431 -10.59 1.71 -15.54
N PHE A 432 -9.74 2.08 -14.58
CA PHE A 432 -9.45 1.29 -13.39
C PHE A 432 -10.59 1.45 -12.37
N GLY A 433 -11.25 0.34 -12.05
CA GLY A 433 -12.49 0.34 -11.27
C GLY A 433 -12.29 0.35 -9.74
N ASP A 434 -11.19 -0.20 -9.23
CA ASP A 434 -10.92 -0.23 -7.79
C ASP A 434 -10.14 1.02 -7.35
N ARG A 435 -10.85 2.03 -6.85
CA ARG A 435 -10.28 3.33 -6.50
C ARG A 435 -10.05 3.49 -5.00
N ARG A 436 -10.01 2.39 -4.26
CA ARG A 436 -9.72 2.41 -2.82
C ARG A 436 -8.21 2.50 -2.56
N PHE A 437 -7.63 3.67 -2.88
CA PHE A 437 -6.21 3.94 -2.70
C PHE A 437 -5.80 4.20 -1.25
N TYR A 438 -6.77 4.49 -0.40
CA TYR A 438 -6.62 4.73 1.02
C TYR A 438 -7.95 4.43 1.73
N LEU A 439 -7.90 4.37 3.05
CA LEU A 439 -9.05 4.24 3.96
C LEU A 439 -9.15 5.47 4.86
N SER A 440 -10.11 5.50 5.79
CA SER A 440 -10.35 6.60 6.74
C SER A 440 -9.25 6.75 7.81
N TRP A 441 -8.00 6.93 7.37
CA TRP A 441 -6.80 6.96 8.21
C TRP A 441 -6.79 8.13 9.19
N TRP A 442 -7.52 9.21 8.90
CA TRP A 442 -7.67 10.36 9.81
C TRP A 442 -8.36 9.97 11.12
N ASN A 443 -9.16 8.89 11.12
CA ASN A 443 -9.79 8.31 12.31
C ASN A 443 -8.94 7.20 12.94
N ALA A 444 -7.67 7.04 12.54
CA ALA A 444 -6.80 6.05 13.15
C ALA A 444 -6.72 6.25 14.67
N THR A 445 -6.99 5.18 15.42
CA THR A 445 -6.90 5.16 16.88
C THR A 445 -5.49 4.84 17.37
N SER A 446 -4.57 4.51 16.45
CA SER A 446 -3.19 4.17 16.74
C SER A 446 -2.29 4.48 15.55
N VAL A 447 -1.00 4.70 15.82
CA VAL A 447 0.02 4.88 14.77
C VAL A 447 0.10 3.63 13.87
N GLY A 448 -0.09 2.44 14.43
CA GLY A 448 -0.12 1.19 13.67
C GLY A 448 -1.33 1.08 12.72
N MET A 449 -2.49 1.62 13.10
CA MET A 449 -3.68 1.65 12.24
C MET A 449 -3.51 2.65 11.09
N TYR A 450 -2.89 3.79 11.36
CA TYR A 450 -2.53 4.78 10.34
C TYR A 450 -1.69 4.16 9.21
N TRP A 451 -0.61 3.44 9.55
CA TRP A 451 0.27 2.81 8.54
C TRP A 451 -0.42 1.77 7.65
N LYS A 452 -1.54 1.18 8.10
CA LYS A 452 -2.34 0.23 7.31
C LYS A 452 -3.38 0.89 6.41
N THR A 453 -3.76 2.13 6.71
CA THR A 453 -4.94 2.79 6.12
C THR A 453 -4.58 3.97 5.22
N TRP A 454 -3.41 4.61 5.40
CA TRP A 454 -3.04 5.81 4.65
C TRP A 454 -2.70 5.55 3.17
N ASN A 455 -1.98 4.46 2.88
CA ASN A 455 -1.49 4.12 1.53
C ASN A 455 -1.77 2.64 1.25
N SER A 456 -2.97 2.37 0.75
CA SER A 456 -3.43 1.00 0.48
C SER A 456 -2.60 0.27 -0.58
N PRO A 457 -2.12 0.90 -1.69
CA PRO A 457 -1.26 0.24 -2.65
C PRO A 457 0.02 -0.35 -2.04
N VAL A 458 0.75 0.44 -1.24
CA VAL A 458 1.99 -0.01 -0.58
C VAL A 458 1.68 -1.03 0.51
N TYR A 459 0.68 -0.77 1.36
CA TYR A 459 0.27 -1.71 2.39
C TYR A 459 -0.07 -3.09 1.80
N THR A 460 -0.84 -3.10 0.70
CA THR A 460 -1.28 -4.35 0.10
C THR A 460 -0.14 -5.09 -0.61
N PHE A 461 0.79 -4.35 -1.21
CA PHE A 461 2.03 -4.93 -1.74
C PHE A 461 2.81 -5.67 -0.65
N PHE A 462 3.12 -5.01 0.46
CA PHE A 462 3.86 -5.64 1.56
C PHE A 462 3.07 -6.79 2.20
N LYS A 463 1.74 -6.64 2.34
CA LYS A 463 0.87 -7.72 2.83
C LYS A 463 0.98 -8.96 1.94
N ARG A 464 0.86 -8.81 0.62
CA ARG A 464 0.84 -9.92 -0.35
C ARG A 464 2.22 -10.51 -0.64
N HIS A 465 3.26 -9.69 -0.72
CA HIS A 465 4.57 -10.15 -1.20
C HIS A 465 5.59 -10.40 -0.09
N VAL A 466 5.35 -9.92 1.13
CA VAL A 466 6.28 -10.08 2.27
C VAL A 466 5.58 -10.72 3.47
N TYR A 467 4.52 -10.08 4.00
CA TYR A 467 3.86 -10.52 5.23
C TYR A 467 3.29 -11.93 5.13
N LEU A 468 2.38 -12.18 4.18
CA LEU A 468 1.70 -13.47 4.05
C LEU A 468 2.68 -14.64 3.75
N PRO A 469 3.68 -14.51 2.85
CA PRO A 469 4.74 -15.50 2.71
C PRO A 469 5.47 -15.82 4.02
N MET A 470 5.81 -14.80 4.83
CA MET A 470 6.51 -15.01 6.10
C MET A 470 5.66 -15.75 7.13
N ILE A 471 4.39 -15.35 7.28
CA ILE A 471 3.44 -15.99 8.20
C ILE A 471 3.18 -17.44 7.80
N THR A 472 2.93 -17.69 6.51
CA THR A 472 2.68 -19.06 6.00
C THR A 472 3.93 -19.95 6.09
N SER A 473 5.13 -19.37 6.04
CA SER A 473 6.39 -20.06 6.31
C SER A 473 6.64 -20.34 7.80
N GLY A 474 5.80 -19.83 8.70
CA GLY A 474 5.87 -20.10 10.15
C GLY A 474 6.53 -19.00 11.00
N HIS A 475 6.86 -17.84 10.43
CA HIS A 475 7.40 -16.72 11.22
C HIS A 475 6.30 -16.01 12.02
N SER A 476 6.69 -15.36 13.12
CA SER A 476 5.75 -14.56 13.93
C SER A 476 5.31 -13.28 13.22
N ALA A 477 4.13 -12.76 13.58
CA ALA A 477 3.63 -11.47 13.07
C ALA A 477 4.52 -10.28 13.46
N HIS A 478 5.15 -10.35 14.62
CA HIS A 478 6.10 -9.33 15.06
C HIS A 478 7.35 -9.32 14.17
N THR A 479 7.95 -10.48 13.92
CA THR A 479 9.11 -10.63 13.01
C THR A 479 8.78 -10.13 11.60
N ALA A 480 7.62 -10.49 11.06
CA ALA A 480 7.18 -10.00 9.75
C ALA A 480 7.00 -8.47 9.74
N SER A 481 6.47 -7.89 10.82
CA SER A 481 6.32 -6.44 10.94
C SER A 481 7.68 -5.75 10.97
N VAL A 482 8.64 -6.22 11.78
CA VAL A 482 10.00 -5.67 11.84
C VAL A 482 10.65 -5.70 10.47
N VAL A 483 10.59 -6.82 9.74
CA VAL A 483 11.14 -6.92 8.39
C VAL A 483 10.51 -5.92 7.42
N ILE A 484 9.18 -5.77 7.44
CA ILE A 484 8.48 -4.81 6.57
C ILE A 484 8.89 -3.37 6.88
N PHE A 485 8.92 -3.00 8.17
CA PHE A 485 9.34 -1.66 8.58
C PHE A 485 10.81 -1.38 8.24
N THR A 486 11.70 -2.38 8.36
CA THR A 486 13.11 -2.24 7.94
C THR A 486 13.22 -2.03 6.43
N ILE A 487 12.55 -2.84 5.62
CA ILE A 487 12.55 -2.66 4.15
C ILE A 487 11.98 -1.28 3.80
N SER A 488 10.86 -0.90 4.41
CA SER A 488 10.26 0.42 4.19
C SER A 488 11.22 1.56 4.59
N ALA A 489 11.89 1.46 5.74
CA ALA A 489 12.86 2.45 6.21
C ALA A 489 14.04 2.62 5.24
N LEU A 490 14.58 1.52 4.71
CA LEU A 490 15.62 1.55 3.67
C LEU A 490 15.16 2.25 2.40
N LEU A 491 13.94 1.94 1.93
CA LEU A 491 13.39 2.58 0.74
C LEU A 491 13.16 4.09 0.93
N HIS A 492 12.77 4.52 2.14
CA HIS A 492 12.63 5.96 2.45
C HIS A 492 13.99 6.66 2.53
N GLU A 493 15.02 6.00 3.07
CA GLU A 493 16.39 6.54 3.06
C GLU A 493 16.97 6.64 1.64
N VAL A 494 16.72 5.65 0.78
CA VAL A 494 17.08 5.73 -0.65
C VAL A 494 16.36 6.90 -1.31
N LEU A 495 15.07 7.05 -1.05
CA LEU A 495 14.25 8.09 -1.64
C LEU A 495 14.65 9.49 -1.17
N ILE A 496 15.00 9.70 0.11
CA ILE A 496 15.31 11.03 0.68
C ILE A 496 16.81 11.31 0.73
N GLY A 497 17.60 10.36 1.22
CA GLY A 497 19.03 10.50 1.43
C GLY A 497 19.83 10.61 0.14
N ILE A 498 19.44 9.90 -0.93
CA ILE A 498 20.16 9.97 -2.22
C ILE A 498 19.99 11.33 -2.90
N PRO A 499 18.77 11.85 -3.14
CA PRO A 499 18.60 13.18 -3.75
C PRO A 499 19.22 14.31 -2.95
N THR A 500 19.19 14.20 -1.63
CA THR A 500 19.78 15.20 -0.74
C THR A 500 21.29 15.04 -0.57
N LYS A 501 21.90 13.98 -1.12
CA LYS A 501 23.31 13.61 -0.99
C LYS A 501 23.75 13.38 0.47
N MET A 502 22.80 13.00 1.32
CA MET A 502 22.99 12.88 2.77
C MET A 502 22.41 11.56 3.26
N ILE A 503 23.25 10.53 3.22
CA ILE A 503 22.90 9.18 3.68
C ILE A 503 23.27 9.05 5.17
N TYR A 504 22.76 9.98 5.99
CA TYR A 504 22.99 9.98 7.44
C TYR A 504 22.03 9.03 8.19
N GLY A 505 21.00 8.49 7.52
CA GLY A 505 20.07 7.55 8.12
C GLY A 505 18.92 8.23 8.89
N TYR A 506 18.66 9.53 8.71
CA TYR A 506 17.59 10.22 9.43
C TYR A 506 16.20 9.73 9.01
N ALA A 507 15.96 9.48 7.72
CA ALA A 507 14.70 8.93 7.25
C ALA A 507 14.55 7.46 7.67
N PHE A 508 15.65 6.70 7.64
CA PHE A 508 15.67 5.35 8.19
C PHE A 508 15.28 5.33 9.67
N ALA A 509 15.95 6.14 10.50
CA ALA A 509 15.70 6.25 11.93
C ALA A 509 14.26 6.73 12.20
N GLY A 510 13.80 7.76 11.50
CA GLY A 510 12.44 8.29 11.65
C GLY A 510 11.34 7.26 11.36
N MET A 511 11.57 6.35 10.40
CA MET A 511 10.67 5.23 10.12
C MET A 511 10.83 4.06 11.11
N PHE A 512 12.07 3.72 11.49
CA PHE A 512 12.35 2.58 12.36
C PHE A 512 11.90 2.83 13.81
N PHE A 513 12.08 4.05 14.32
CA PHE A 513 11.63 4.46 15.65
C PHE A 513 10.10 4.57 15.79
N GLN A 514 9.34 4.41 14.70
CA GLN A 514 7.89 4.23 14.79
C GLN A 514 7.52 2.91 15.48
N ILE A 515 8.35 1.85 15.39
CA ILE A 515 8.04 0.56 16.01
C ILE A 515 8.02 0.65 17.54
N PRO A 516 9.06 1.17 18.22
CA PRO A 516 9.00 1.45 19.66
C PRO A 516 7.85 2.39 20.02
N LEU A 517 7.61 3.43 19.22
CA LEU A 517 6.53 4.37 19.48
C LEU A 517 5.16 3.67 19.48
N ILE A 518 4.88 2.82 18.49
CA ILE A 518 3.64 2.01 18.45
C ILE A 518 3.54 1.11 19.68
N ALA A 519 4.64 0.50 20.11
CA ALA A 519 4.65 -0.36 21.30
C ALA A 519 4.39 0.44 22.59
N MET A 520 4.91 1.67 22.67
CA MET A 520 4.71 2.57 23.81
C MET A 520 3.31 3.20 23.86
N THR A 521 2.70 3.50 22.70
CA THR A 521 1.35 4.08 22.65
C THR A 521 0.25 3.04 22.80
N ALA A 522 0.49 1.78 22.46
CA ALA A 522 -0.52 0.72 22.51
C ALA A 522 -1.20 0.55 23.90
N PRO A 523 -0.50 0.62 25.05
CA PRO A 523 -1.15 0.61 26.36
C PRO A 523 -1.97 1.88 26.64
N LEU A 524 -1.46 3.06 26.23
CA LEU A 524 -2.13 4.36 26.44
C LEU A 524 -3.43 4.47 25.64
N GLU A 525 -3.48 3.86 24.46
CA GLU A 525 -4.67 3.77 23.62
C GLU A 525 -5.78 2.94 24.28
N LYS A 526 -5.42 1.88 25.02
CA LYS A 526 -6.36 0.98 25.70
C LYS A 526 -6.86 1.53 27.05
N TRP A 527 -6.14 2.49 27.64
CA TRP A 527 -6.39 3.00 28.98
C TRP A 527 -7.79 3.62 29.18
N ARG A 528 -8.37 4.26 28.15
CA ARG A 528 -9.69 4.91 28.23
C ARG A 528 -10.79 4.17 27.45
N GLY A 529 -10.54 2.91 27.07
CA GLY A 529 -11.46 2.07 26.31
C GLY A 529 -11.42 2.27 24.78
N THR A 530 -11.73 1.20 24.05
CA THR A 530 -11.85 1.18 22.57
C THR A 530 -13.01 2.08 22.13
N GLY A 531 -12.69 3.19 21.48
CA GLY A 531 -13.66 4.21 21.06
C GLY A 531 -13.45 5.58 21.69
N SER A 532 -12.54 5.70 22.67
CA SER A 532 -12.11 7.00 23.17
C SER A 532 -11.31 7.76 22.10
N GLY A 533 -11.54 9.08 21.97
CA GLY A 533 -10.77 9.95 21.07
C GLY A 533 -9.29 10.08 21.46
N LEU A 534 -8.87 9.50 22.59
CA LEU A 534 -7.52 9.60 23.14
C LEU A 534 -6.46 9.01 22.20
N GLY A 535 -6.68 7.80 21.67
CA GLY A 535 -5.74 7.19 20.73
C GLY A 535 -5.58 8.00 19.45
N ASN A 536 -6.66 8.60 18.96
CA ASN A 536 -6.62 9.49 17.80
C ASN A 536 -5.87 10.80 18.09
N MET A 537 -6.03 11.39 19.29
CA MET A 537 -5.24 12.55 19.70
C MET A 537 -3.75 12.22 19.82
N ILE A 538 -3.40 11.08 20.43
CA ILE A 538 -2.01 10.61 20.52
C ILE A 538 -1.40 10.44 19.12
N PHE A 539 -2.15 9.83 18.20
CA PHE A 539 -1.76 9.74 16.80
C PHE A 539 -1.48 11.12 16.19
N TRP A 540 -2.41 12.07 16.30
CA TRP A 540 -2.23 13.41 15.72
C TRP A 540 -1.06 14.17 16.33
N VAL A 541 -0.85 14.09 17.64
CA VAL A 541 0.30 14.72 18.33
C VAL A 541 1.61 14.11 17.85
N SER A 542 1.71 12.78 17.79
CA SER A 542 2.88 12.09 17.26
C SER A 542 3.17 12.48 15.81
N PHE A 543 2.12 12.48 14.97
CA PHE A 543 2.21 12.77 13.55
C PHE A 543 2.65 14.21 13.28
N THR A 544 2.05 15.17 13.99
CA THR A 544 2.29 16.61 13.79
C THR A 544 3.59 17.08 14.40
N ILE A 545 3.96 16.63 15.62
CA ILE A 545 5.08 17.23 16.36
C ILE A 545 6.37 16.41 16.21
N LEU A 546 6.30 15.08 16.38
CA LEU A 546 7.50 14.26 16.58
C LEU A 546 8.08 13.66 15.30
N GLY A 547 7.27 13.46 14.26
CA GLY A 547 7.69 12.75 13.06
C GLY A 547 8.28 13.67 11.98
N GLN A 548 7.39 14.21 11.14
CA GLN A 548 7.75 14.84 9.87
C GLN A 548 8.54 16.16 10.00
N PRO A 549 8.14 17.14 10.84
CA PRO A 549 8.84 18.41 10.89
C PRO A 549 10.25 18.28 11.46
N ALA A 550 10.46 17.38 12.43
CA ALA A 550 11.79 17.14 13.00
C ALA A 550 12.75 16.56 11.95
N CYS A 551 12.32 15.55 11.18
CA CYS A 551 13.11 15.00 10.08
C CYS A 551 13.38 16.05 8.99
N ALA A 552 12.36 16.80 8.56
CA ALA A 552 12.51 17.84 7.53
C ALA A 552 13.52 18.92 7.95
N LEU A 553 13.47 19.33 9.22
CA LEU A 553 14.37 20.32 9.80
C LEU A 553 15.83 19.83 9.82
N LEU A 554 16.07 18.58 10.22
CA LEU A 554 17.41 17.96 10.23
C LEU A 554 18.00 17.88 8.82
N TYR A 555 17.23 17.39 7.85
CA TYR A 555 17.67 17.35 6.45
C TYR A 555 17.95 18.77 5.93
N TYR A 556 17.08 19.74 6.19
CA TYR A 556 17.28 21.11 5.72
C TYR A 556 18.55 21.75 6.29
N TYR A 557 18.80 21.58 7.59
CA TYR A 557 20.00 22.12 8.25
C TYR A 557 21.30 21.57 7.64
N HIS A 558 21.40 20.25 7.50
CA HIS A 558 22.61 19.62 6.94
C HIS A 558 22.77 19.92 5.44
N TRP A 559 21.67 19.99 4.69
CA TRP A 559 21.70 20.38 3.28
C TRP A 559 22.24 21.80 3.12
N THR A 560 21.72 22.74 3.92
CA THR A 560 22.13 24.15 3.88
C THR A 560 23.62 24.31 4.24
N LYS A 561 24.08 23.65 5.32
CA LYS A 561 25.51 23.69 5.70
C LYS A 561 26.42 23.13 4.62
N ARG A 562 26.00 22.05 3.96
CA ARG A 562 26.77 21.48 2.85
C ARG A 562 26.84 22.45 1.68
N SER A 563 25.73 23.08 1.30
CA SER A 563 25.70 24.07 0.21
C SER A 563 26.48 25.34 0.51
N MET A 564 26.71 25.68 1.79
CA MET A 564 27.60 26.78 2.17
C MET A 564 29.09 26.40 2.13
N ASN A 565 29.41 25.11 2.27
CA ASN A 565 30.77 24.60 2.34
C ASN A 565 31.30 24.05 0.99
N ALA A 566 30.44 23.94 -0.02
CA ALA A 566 30.73 23.49 -1.37
C ALA A 566 30.73 24.68 -2.32
#